data_AF-A0A179SJC7-F1
#
_entry.id   AF-A0A179SJC7-F1
#
_cell.length_a   1.000
_cell.length_b   1.000
_cell.length_c   1.000
_cell.angle_alpha   90.00
_cell.angle_beta   90.00
_cell.angle_gamma   90.00
#
_symmetry.space_group_name_H-M   'P 1'
#
loop_
_entity.id
_entity.type
_entity.pdbx_description
1 polymer ?
#
loop_
_entity_poly.entity_id
_entity_poly.type
_entity_poly.pdbx_seq_one_letter_code
_entity_poly.pdbx_strand_id
1 'polypeptide(L)'
;MQSLSRRLGAALAGAVAATALVTAAAAQGAPPLQVPAKSVPVPADISPQMARIVGAPLRSNWDIHPKTGEAWKPIAEAGAAALAKQVPGMLERLKVKVERTTIDGVRAFVLTPETLPPENRDRLLVHVHGGCYVLNPGEAGLPEAIFMAGFGRFKVVSVDYRMPPEATYPAAHDDAMTVWKAVVTTTDPRKTAIFGTSAGGALTLAMVLRAKQEGLPLPAAIAPGTPMSDTTKVGDSFVTNAMLDNVLVSPDGFCDDGAKVYAAGHDLKDPMLSPVYGDMHGFPPTILTTGTRDLLLSNTVRVHRKLRDAGVEAFLQVGEGQSHAHYIRDDTAPETRKVFEEIAGFFDRHLQR
;
A
#
# COMPACT_ATOMS: atom_id res chain seq x y z
N MET A 1 -53.96 -13.61 -76.86
CA MET A 1 -54.21 -14.94 -77.47
C MET A 1 -53.26 -15.93 -76.84
N GLN A 2 -53.80 -17.05 -76.33
CA GLN A 2 -53.14 -18.35 -76.07
C GLN A 2 -51.91 -18.33 -75.13
N SER A 3 -51.95 -18.73 -73.85
CA SER A 3 -52.53 -19.93 -73.23
C SER A 3 -52.14 -21.23 -73.96
N LEU A 4 -51.13 -21.93 -73.42
CA LEU A 4 -50.92 -23.39 -73.43
C LEU A 4 -49.71 -23.69 -72.53
N SER A 5 -49.92 -24.12 -71.28
CA SER A 5 -50.11 -25.51 -70.81
C SER A 5 -48.79 -26.08 -70.24
N ARG A 6 -48.65 -26.20 -68.91
CA ARG A 6 -48.94 -27.42 -68.11
C ARG A 6 -48.04 -28.60 -68.51
N ARG A 7 -47.31 -29.33 -67.66
CA ARG A 7 -47.21 -29.63 -66.21
C ARG A 7 -45.86 -30.43 -66.08
N LEU A 8 -45.23 -30.71 -64.94
CA LEU A 8 -45.66 -31.53 -63.81
C LEU A 8 -44.44 -31.78 -62.89
N GLY A 9 -44.64 -31.86 -61.57
CA GLY A 9 -43.71 -32.44 -60.59
C GLY A 9 -43.14 -31.39 -59.61
N ALA A 10 -43.78 -31.11 -58.47
CA ALA A 10 -43.71 -31.88 -57.20
C ALA A 10 -42.25 -32.07 -56.74
N ALA A 11 -41.80 -31.78 -55.52
CA ALA A 11 -42.37 -31.20 -54.32
C ALA A 11 -41.19 -30.89 -53.37
N LEU A 12 -41.48 -30.07 -52.35
CA LEU A 12 -40.92 -30.05 -50.98
C LEU A 12 -40.40 -28.69 -50.50
N ALA A 13 -41.09 -28.25 -49.45
CA ALA A 13 -40.70 -27.23 -48.49
C ALA A 13 -39.38 -27.56 -47.78
N GLY A 14 -38.66 -26.52 -47.37
CA GLY A 14 -37.61 -26.61 -46.37
C GLY A 14 -36.45 -25.67 -46.62
N ALA A 15 -36.56 -24.42 -46.17
CA ALA A 15 -35.39 -23.60 -45.86
C ALA A 15 -35.52 -23.16 -44.40
N VAL A 16 -34.97 -24.02 -43.53
CA VAL A 16 -34.77 -23.81 -42.11
C VAL A 16 -33.75 -22.68 -41.92
N ALA A 17 -34.09 -21.73 -41.06
CA ALA A 17 -33.20 -20.69 -40.59
C ALA A 17 -31.98 -21.33 -39.89
N ALA A 18 -30.79 -21.11 -40.44
CA ALA A 18 -29.55 -21.49 -39.79
C ALA A 18 -29.22 -20.47 -38.69
N THR A 19 -29.65 -20.75 -37.47
CA THR A 19 -29.11 -20.15 -36.25
C THR A 19 -27.65 -20.58 -36.12
N ALA A 20 -26.72 -19.63 -36.27
CA ALA A 20 -25.33 -19.82 -35.91
C ALA A 20 -25.21 -19.88 -34.37
N LEU A 21 -25.22 -21.09 -33.84
CA LEU A 21 -24.73 -21.40 -32.51
C LEU A 21 -23.22 -21.14 -32.50
N VAL A 22 -22.80 -19.96 -32.06
CA VAL A 22 -21.42 -19.77 -31.61
C VAL A 22 -21.30 -20.51 -30.28
N THR A 23 -20.79 -21.74 -30.35
CA THR A 23 -20.39 -22.49 -29.16
C THR A 23 -19.32 -21.69 -28.43
N ALA A 24 -19.59 -21.32 -27.19
CA ALA A 24 -18.60 -20.86 -26.23
C ALA A 24 -17.61 -22.00 -25.98
N ALA A 25 -16.61 -22.11 -26.85
CA ALA A 25 -15.46 -22.97 -26.63
C ALA A 25 -14.60 -22.34 -25.52
N ALA A 26 -14.41 -23.12 -24.47
CA ALA A 26 -13.70 -22.82 -23.24
C ALA A 26 -12.56 -21.79 -23.36
N ALA A 27 -12.58 -20.78 -22.49
CA ALA A 27 -11.41 -19.99 -22.13
C ALA A 27 -10.40 -20.89 -21.40
N GLN A 28 -9.75 -21.79 -22.14
CA GLN A 28 -8.46 -22.34 -21.75
C GLN A 28 -7.47 -21.19 -21.97
N GLY A 29 -6.87 -20.71 -20.87
CA GLY A 29 -6.03 -19.52 -20.87
C GLY A 29 -4.95 -19.61 -21.95
N ALA A 30 -4.78 -18.53 -22.70
CA ALA A 30 -3.66 -18.41 -23.63
C ALA A 30 -2.34 -18.67 -22.90
N PRO A 31 -1.34 -19.32 -23.54
CA PRO A 31 -0.05 -19.57 -22.92
C PRO A 31 0.62 -18.26 -22.47
N PRO A 32 1.40 -18.25 -21.38
CA PRO A 32 2.07 -17.05 -20.90
C PRO A 32 3.09 -16.53 -21.92
N LEU A 33 3.19 -15.20 -22.03
CA LEU A 33 4.19 -14.54 -22.86
C LEU A 33 5.60 -14.84 -22.31
N GLN A 34 6.47 -15.39 -23.16
CA GLN A 34 7.87 -15.62 -22.82
C GLN A 34 8.69 -14.36 -23.11
N VAL A 35 9.41 -13.88 -22.10
CA VAL A 35 10.29 -12.70 -22.21
C VAL A 35 11.75 -13.17 -22.14
N PRO A 36 12.62 -12.79 -23.10
CA PRO A 36 14.05 -13.12 -23.05
C PRO A 36 14.74 -12.55 -21.80
N ALA A 37 15.82 -13.21 -21.36
CA ALA A 37 16.65 -12.71 -20.27
C ALA A 37 17.25 -11.34 -20.61
N LYS A 38 17.24 -10.43 -19.64
CA LYS A 38 17.76 -9.05 -19.78
C LYS A 38 18.44 -8.60 -18.50
N SER A 39 19.42 -7.71 -18.64
CA SER A 39 19.98 -6.96 -17.51
C SER A 39 19.26 -5.62 -17.38
N VAL A 40 18.90 -5.24 -16.16
CA VAL A 40 18.22 -3.97 -15.88
C VAL A 40 19.20 -3.06 -15.12
N PRO A 41 19.77 -2.02 -15.76
CA PRO A 41 20.76 -1.15 -15.12
C PRO A 41 20.09 -0.25 -14.08
N VAL A 42 20.85 0.35 -13.16
CA VAL A 42 20.34 1.48 -12.36
C VAL A 42 20.01 2.64 -13.31
N PRO A 43 18.85 3.32 -13.20
CA PRO A 43 18.52 4.44 -14.07
C PRO A 43 19.55 5.57 -13.91
N ALA A 44 19.87 6.25 -15.01
CA ALA A 44 20.86 7.33 -15.03
C ALA A 44 20.28 8.70 -14.67
N ASP A 45 18.95 8.81 -14.62
CA ASP A 45 18.17 10.03 -14.40
C ASP A 45 17.67 10.20 -12.95
N ILE A 46 18.11 9.33 -12.05
CA ILE A 46 17.87 9.44 -10.60
C ILE A 46 19.09 9.99 -9.87
N SER A 47 18.88 10.53 -8.67
CA SER A 47 19.93 11.09 -7.84
C SER A 47 20.97 10.04 -7.42
N PRO A 48 22.22 10.45 -7.10
CA PRO A 48 23.22 9.53 -6.57
C PRO A 48 22.78 8.82 -5.28
N GLN A 49 21.94 9.45 -4.46
CA GLN A 49 21.37 8.88 -3.24
C GLN A 49 20.43 7.73 -3.60
N MET A 50 19.47 7.97 -4.49
CA MET A 50 18.52 6.96 -4.92
C MET A 50 19.19 5.86 -5.73
N ALA A 51 20.17 6.19 -6.58
CA ALA A 51 20.95 5.23 -7.34
C ALA A 51 21.69 4.22 -6.44
N ARG A 52 22.18 4.64 -5.26
CA ARG A 52 22.78 3.71 -4.28
C ARG A 52 21.75 2.73 -3.71
N ILE A 53 20.52 3.17 -3.47
CA ILE A 53 19.45 2.31 -2.96
C ILE A 53 18.96 1.35 -4.04
N VAL A 54 18.72 1.85 -5.25
CA VAL A 54 18.26 1.06 -6.41
C VAL A 54 19.33 0.05 -6.85
N GLY A 55 20.61 0.42 -6.79
CA GLY A 55 21.74 -0.45 -7.12
C GLY A 55 22.19 -1.39 -6.01
N ALA A 56 21.56 -1.34 -4.83
CA ALA A 56 21.93 -2.22 -3.73
C ALA A 56 21.63 -3.70 -4.06
N PRO A 57 22.43 -4.65 -3.54
CA PRO A 57 22.12 -6.07 -3.66
C PRO A 57 20.74 -6.43 -3.11
N LEU A 58 20.20 -7.56 -3.55
CA LEU A 58 18.98 -8.13 -2.96
C LEU A 58 19.15 -8.29 -1.45
N ARG A 59 18.12 -7.93 -0.70
CA ARG A 59 18.10 -8.02 0.76
C ARG A 59 18.44 -9.44 1.23
N SER A 60 19.55 -9.64 1.94
CA SER A 60 20.10 -10.98 2.23
C SER A 60 19.16 -11.99 2.92
N ASN A 61 18.15 -11.52 3.64
CA ASN A 61 17.17 -12.37 4.32
C ASN A 61 15.84 -12.50 3.55
N TRP A 62 15.81 -12.23 2.25
CA TRP A 62 14.57 -12.29 1.45
C TRP A 62 14.00 -13.72 1.33
N ASP A 63 14.86 -14.74 1.40
CA ASP A 63 14.54 -16.17 1.17
C ASP A 63 14.52 -17.00 2.47
N ILE A 64 14.44 -16.34 3.63
CA ILE A 64 14.16 -17.05 4.88
C ILE A 64 12.65 -17.12 5.09
N HIS A 65 12.18 -18.24 5.64
CA HIS A 65 10.76 -18.57 5.73
C HIS A 65 10.29 -18.85 7.18
N PRO A 66 10.26 -17.86 8.08
CA PRO A 66 9.75 -18.05 9.44
C PRO A 66 8.24 -18.28 9.41
N LYS A 67 7.77 -19.36 10.05
CA LYS A 67 6.36 -19.80 9.98
C LYS A 67 5.53 -19.50 11.22
N THR A 68 6.13 -18.98 12.29
CA THR A 68 5.43 -18.63 13.54
C THR A 68 5.89 -17.26 14.03
N GLY A 69 5.08 -16.60 14.86
CA GLY A 69 5.45 -15.31 15.45
C GLY A 69 6.75 -15.39 16.27
N GLU A 70 6.97 -16.50 16.97
CA GLU A 70 8.18 -16.74 17.76
C GLU A 70 9.44 -16.78 16.87
N ALA A 71 9.34 -17.35 15.67
CA ALA A 71 10.43 -17.37 14.71
C ALA A 71 10.69 -15.97 14.10
N TRP A 72 9.67 -15.12 14.01
CA TRP A 72 9.78 -13.74 13.54
C TRP A 72 10.41 -12.81 14.57
N LYS A 73 10.14 -13.02 15.85
CA LYS A 73 10.59 -12.14 16.95
C LYS A 73 12.07 -11.76 16.91
N PRO A 74 13.05 -12.69 16.89
CA PRO A 74 14.47 -12.31 16.87
C PRO A 74 14.86 -11.55 15.59
N ILE A 75 14.20 -11.80 14.47
CA ILE A 75 14.44 -11.09 13.20
C ILE A 75 13.93 -9.65 13.30
N ALA A 76 12.73 -9.47 13.85
CA ALA A 76 12.12 -8.16 14.09
C ALA A 76 12.95 -7.32 15.07
N GLU A 77 13.40 -7.92 16.18
CA GLU A 77 14.24 -7.26 17.19
C GLU A 77 15.60 -6.84 16.62
N ALA A 78 16.27 -7.71 15.84
CA ALA A 78 17.53 -7.37 15.21
C ALA A 78 17.39 -6.22 14.18
N GLY A 79 16.33 -6.26 13.37
CA GLY A 79 16.00 -5.19 12.43
C GLY A 79 15.69 -3.87 13.15
N ALA A 80 14.90 -3.93 14.22
CA ALA A 80 14.57 -2.77 15.03
C ALA A 80 15.80 -2.14 15.69
N ALA A 81 16.70 -2.96 16.25
CA ALA A 81 17.94 -2.49 16.85
C ALA A 81 18.88 -1.83 15.82
N ALA A 82 18.91 -2.32 14.57
CA ALA A 82 19.68 -1.70 13.50
C ALA A 82 19.11 -0.32 13.11
N LEU A 83 17.78 -0.22 12.98
CA LEU A 83 17.11 1.01 12.56
C LEU A 83 17.10 2.07 13.67
N ALA A 84 16.92 1.66 14.93
CA ALA A 84 16.96 2.55 16.09
C ALA A 84 18.28 3.34 16.19
N LYS A 85 19.41 2.77 15.71
CA LYS A 85 20.70 3.49 15.65
C LYS A 85 20.70 4.66 14.67
N GLN A 86 19.83 4.64 13.67
CA GLN A 86 19.74 5.67 12.64
C GLN A 86 18.75 6.78 13.00
N VAL A 87 17.73 6.47 13.82
CA VAL A 87 16.64 7.40 14.19
C VAL A 87 17.15 8.72 14.76
N PRO A 88 18.08 8.76 15.75
CA PRO A 88 18.57 10.04 16.30
C PRO A 88 19.13 10.98 15.24
N GLY A 89 19.91 10.46 14.29
CA GLY A 89 20.47 11.26 13.19
C GLY A 89 19.40 11.79 12.24
N MET A 90 18.34 11.01 11.98
CA MET A 90 17.20 11.49 11.17
C MET A 90 16.45 12.61 11.90
N LEU A 91 16.18 12.45 13.20
CA LEU A 91 15.50 13.45 14.02
C LEU A 91 16.26 14.78 14.05
N GLU A 92 17.59 14.72 14.19
CA GLU A 92 18.45 15.90 14.17
C GLU A 92 18.42 16.59 12.80
N ARG A 93 18.66 15.86 11.71
CA ARG A 93 18.67 16.44 10.35
C ARG A 93 17.33 17.03 9.93
N LEU A 94 16.24 16.38 10.32
CA LEU A 94 14.88 16.78 9.97
C LEU A 94 14.22 17.68 11.02
N LYS A 95 14.91 17.95 12.13
CA LYS A 95 14.45 18.81 13.23
C LYS A 95 13.07 18.38 13.74
N VAL A 96 12.93 17.09 14.05
CA VAL A 96 11.68 16.50 14.55
C VAL A 96 11.87 16.05 16.00
N LYS A 97 10.93 16.43 16.87
CA LYS A 97 10.82 15.90 18.24
C LYS A 97 9.89 14.70 18.24
N VAL A 98 10.25 13.65 18.99
CA VAL A 98 9.43 12.47 19.21
C VAL A 98 9.11 12.33 20.69
N GLU A 99 7.83 12.08 21.00
CA GLU A 99 7.35 11.80 22.35
C GLU A 99 6.65 10.44 22.37
N ARG A 100 7.06 9.56 23.28
CA ARG A 100 6.37 8.29 23.51
C ARG A 100 5.06 8.57 24.27
N THR A 101 3.98 7.91 23.88
CA THR A 101 2.68 8.05 24.54
C THR A 101 1.87 6.76 24.49
N THR A 102 0.68 6.78 25.07
CA THR A 102 -0.32 5.74 24.97
C THR A 102 -1.69 6.39 24.74
N ILE A 103 -2.44 5.88 23.77
CA ILE A 103 -3.77 6.37 23.41
C ILE A 103 -4.74 5.21 23.60
N ASP A 104 -5.61 5.31 24.60
CA ASP A 104 -6.59 4.28 24.96
C ASP A 104 -5.99 2.85 25.08
N GLY A 105 -4.80 2.76 25.67
CA GLY A 105 -4.05 1.51 25.86
C GLY A 105 -3.15 1.09 24.69
N VAL A 106 -3.24 1.76 23.54
CA VAL A 106 -2.37 1.51 22.38
C VAL A 106 -1.11 2.34 22.47
N ARG A 107 0.06 1.71 22.31
CA ARG A 107 1.35 2.40 22.25
C ARG A 107 1.39 3.30 21.01
N ALA A 108 1.88 4.52 21.19
CA ALA A 108 2.01 5.45 20.07
C ALA A 108 3.17 6.42 20.30
N PHE A 109 3.51 7.15 19.24
CA PHE A 109 4.48 8.23 19.28
C PHE A 109 3.84 9.49 18.70
N VAL A 110 4.13 10.64 19.31
CA VAL A 110 3.78 11.95 18.76
C VAL A 110 5.04 12.57 18.19
N LEU A 111 5.02 12.88 16.90
CA LEU A 111 6.11 13.53 16.19
C LEU A 111 5.71 14.97 15.88
N THR A 112 6.57 15.92 16.24
CA THR A 112 6.34 17.35 16.03
C THR A 112 7.57 17.97 15.38
N PRO A 113 7.45 18.58 14.19
CA PRO A 113 8.55 19.34 13.61
C PRO A 113 8.86 20.58 14.45
N GLU A 114 10.12 20.99 14.50
CA GLU A 114 10.57 22.19 15.23
C GLU A 114 9.81 23.45 14.79
N THR A 115 9.47 23.54 13.51
CA THR A 115 8.66 24.63 12.96
C THR A 115 7.37 24.09 12.37
N LEU A 116 6.25 24.31 13.07
CA LEU A 116 4.91 23.99 12.59
C LEU A 116 4.25 25.24 11.97
N PRO A 117 3.93 25.23 10.65
CA PRO A 117 3.24 26.33 10.00
C PRO A 117 1.88 26.62 10.66
N PRO A 118 1.44 27.90 10.77
CA PRO A 118 0.15 28.25 11.37
C PRO A 118 -1.03 27.44 10.83
N GLU A 119 -1.08 27.21 9.52
CA GLU A 119 -2.09 26.43 8.80
C GLU A 119 -2.13 24.95 9.16
N ASN A 120 -1.06 24.42 9.77
CA ASN A 120 -0.94 23.01 10.17
C ASN A 120 -1.06 22.81 11.69
N ARG A 121 -1.28 23.87 12.48
CA ARG A 121 -1.35 23.76 13.95
C ARG A 121 -2.54 22.95 14.45
N ASP A 122 -3.66 23.02 13.74
CA ASP A 122 -4.88 22.29 14.07
C ASP A 122 -5.05 21.01 13.23
N ARG A 123 -4.06 20.68 12.38
CA ARG A 123 -4.07 19.50 11.52
C ARG A 123 -3.27 18.38 12.15
N LEU A 124 -3.77 17.16 12.07
CA LEU A 124 -3.15 15.98 12.68
C LEU A 124 -3.14 14.81 11.70
N LEU A 125 -1.97 14.22 11.48
CA LEU A 125 -1.86 13.02 10.66
C LEU A 125 -1.73 11.78 11.55
N VAL A 126 -2.41 10.70 11.18
CA VAL A 126 -2.23 9.38 11.78
C VAL A 126 -1.37 8.53 10.85
N HIS A 127 -0.28 7.99 11.39
CA HIS A 127 0.65 7.12 10.68
C HIS A 127 0.52 5.69 11.20
N VAL A 128 0.46 4.74 10.27
CA VAL A 128 0.56 3.30 10.54
C VAL A 128 1.74 2.73 9.77
N HIS A 129 2.72 2.18 10.48
CA HIS A 129 3.98 1.77 9.85
C HIS A 129 3.84 0.52 8.98
N GLY A 130 4.78 0.33 8.05
CA GLY A 130 4.94 -0.91 7.30
C GLY A 130 5.73 -1.97 8.06
N GLY A 131 6.05 -3.08 7.39
CA GLY A 131 6.85 -4.17 8.00
C GLY A 131 6.19 -5.53 7.94
N CYS A 132 5.39 -5.80 6.91
CA CYS A 132 4.83 -7.14 6.64
C CYS A 132 4.05 -7.71 7.83
N TYR A 133 3.43 -6.82 8.63
CA TYR A 133 2.70 -7.08 9.87
C TYR A 133 3.48 -7.74 11.03
N VAL A 134 4.81 -7.89 10.89
CA VAL A 134 5.66 -8.62 11.85
C VAL A 134 6.98 -7.91 12.16
N LEU A 135 7.23 -6.72 11.58
CA LEU A 135 8.47 -5.96 11.70
C LEU A 135 8.22 -4.53 12.17
N ASN A 136 9.31 -3.86 12.52
CA ASN A 136 9.38 -2.45 12.89
C ASN A 136 8.64 -2.06 14.20
N PRO A 137 8.72 -2.85 15.29
CA PRO A 137 8.13 -2.45 16.56
C PRO A 137 8.78 -1.16 17.11
N GLY A 138 7.99 -0.36 17.82
CA GLY A 138 8.48 0.82 18.53
C GLY A 138 9.12 1.85 17.59
N GLU A 139 10.30 2.35 17.96
CA GLU A 139 10.99 3.42 17.23
C GLU A 139 11.44 3.01 15.82
N ALA A 140 11.53 1.70 15.53
CA ALA A 140 11.82 1.22 14.19
C ALA A 140 10.71 1.52 13.18
N GLY A 141 9.47 1.75 13.64
CA GLY A 141 8.37 2.19 12.78
C GLY A 141 8.41 3.66 12.40
N LEU A 142 9.30 4.47 12.98
CA LEU A 142 9.23 5.94 12.86
C LEU A 142 9.80 6.60 11.59
N PRO A 143 10.69 6.01 10.76
CA PRO A 143 11.31 6.76 9.66
C PRO A 143 10.30 7.48 8.74
N GLU A 144 9.24 6.80 8.30
CA GLU A 144 8.21 7.38 7.45
C GLU A 144 7.46 8.54 8.15
N ALA A 145 7.13 8.39 9.43
CA ALA A 145 6.51 9.45 10.22
C ALA A 145 7.45 10.66 10.42
N ILE A 146 8.75 10.40 10.62
CA ILE A 146 9.76 11.45 10.76
C ILE A 146 9.88 12.23 9.44
N PHE A 147 9.85 11.53 8.30
CA PHE A 147 9.96 12.17 6.98
C PHE A 147 8.73 13.04 6.71
N MET A 148 7.53 12.55 7.04
CA MET A 148 6.31 13.35 6.92
C MET A 148 6.32 14.58 7.86
N ALA A 149 6.74 14.40 9.13
CA ALA A 149 6.84 15.51 10.06
C ALA A 149 7.86 16.56 9.60
N GLY A 150 9.05 16.13 9.16
CA GLY A 150 10.14 17.01 8.75
C GLY A 150 9.92 17.70 7.41
N PHE A 151 9.61 16.95 6.36
CA PHE A 151 9.41 17.49 5.01
C PHE A 151 8.02 18.10 4.84
N GLY A 152 6.98 17.37 5.29
CA GLY A 152 5.60 17.80 5.16
C GLY A 152 5.15 18.83 6.19
N ARG A 153 5.91 18.98 7.30
CA ARG A 153 5.62 19.95 8.38
C ARG A 153 4.24 19.78 9.00
N PHE A 154 3.90 18.54 9.32
CA PHE A 154 2.69 18.19 10.07
C PHE A 154 3.04 17.57 11.41
N LYS A 155 2.14 17.74 12.39
CA LYS A 155 2.15 16.90 13.59
C LYS A 155 1.63 15.51 13.21
N VAL A 156 2.32 14.45 13.68
CA VAL A 156 2.00 13.06 13.36
C VAL A 156 1.81 12.25 14.64
N VAL A 157 0.78 11.43 14.69
CA VAL A 157 0.62 10.33 15.66
C VAL A 157 0.95 9.03 14.95
N SER A 158 2.05 8.38 15.32
CA SER A 158 2.44 7.07 14.79
C SER A 158 1.98 5.96 15.73
N VAL A 159 1.16 5.05 15.21
CA VAL A 159 0.66 3.89 15.95
C VAL A 159 1.74 2.80 16.03
N ASP A 160 2.06 2.33 17.24
CA ASP A 160 2.94 1.19 17.51
C ASP A 160 2.10 -0.05 17.82
N TYR A 161 1.39 -0.49 16.78
CA TYR A 161 0.37 -1.52 16.84
C TYR A 161 0.96 -2.90 17.21
N ARG A 162 0.14 -3.76 17.81
CA ARG A 162 0.55 -5.13 18.19
C ARG A 162 0.76 -6.01 16.97
N MET A 163 1.74 -6.90 17.06
CA MET A 163 2.18 -7.81 16.00
C MET A 163 2.50 -9.20 16.57
N PRO A 164 2.64 -10.24 15.74
CA PRO A 164 3.05 -11.56 16.20
C PRO A 164 4.47 -11.53 16.81
N PRO A 165 4.76 -12.37 17.83
CA PRO A 165 3.86 -13.36 18.45
C PRO A 165 2.85 -12.79 19.44
N GLU A 166 2.98 -11.53 19.84
CA GLU A 166 2.14 -10.93 20.89
C GLU A 166 0.66 -10.83 20.49
N ALA A 167 0.37 -10.59 19.20
CA ALA A 167 -0.98 -10.63 18.66
C ALA A 167 -1.01 -10.87 17.14
N THR A 168 -2.04 -11.56 16.66
CA THR A 168 -2.29 -11.80 15.23
C THR A 168 -3.45 -10.93 14.72
N TYR A 169 -3.85 -11.10 13.46
CA TYR A 169 -5.05 -10.48 12.92
C TYR A 169 -6.28 -10.72 13.83
N PRO A 170 -7.12 -9.70 14.09
CA PRO A 170 -7.08 -8.33 13.56
C PRO A 170 -6.36 -7.29 14.45
N ALA A 171 -5.51 -7.68 15.39
CA ALA A 171 -5.01 -6.78 16.46
C ALA A 171 -4.34 -5.48 15.96
N ALA A 172 -3.53 -5.54 14.89
CA ALA A 172 -2.93 -4.33 14.33
C ALA A 172 -3.97 -3.31 13.82
N HIS A 173 -5.05 -3.81 13.24
CA HIS A 173 -6.17 -3.00 12.76
C HIS A 173 -7.02 -2.48 13.92
N ASP A 174 -7.28 -3.30 14.93
CA ASP A 174 -7.97 -2.89 16.16
C ASP A 174 -7.23 -1.75 16.88
N ASP A 175 -5.90 -1.85 16.98
CA ASP A 175 -5.06 -0.84 17.61
C ASP A 175 -5.07 0.47 16.79
N ALA A 176 -4.95 0.38 15.48
CA ALA A 176 -5.04 1.54 14.60
C ALA A 176 -6.41 2.22 14.68
N MET A 177 -7.50 1.45 14.70
CA MET A 177 -8.87 1.97 14.84
C MET A 177 -9.13 2.55 16.23
N THR A 178 -8.52 2.01 17.29
CA THR A 178 -8.57 2.57 18.64
C THR A 178 -7.95 3.98 18.66
N VAL A 179 -6.76 4.13 18.06
CA VAL A 179 -6.13 5.46 17.92
C VAL A 179 -6.98 6.40 17.06
N TRP A 180 -7.54 5.91 15.94
CA TRP A 180 -8.40 6.73 15.09
C TRP A 180 -9.62 7.26 15.83
N LYS A 181 -10.32 6.39 16.58
CA LYS A 181 -11.47 6.77 17.41
C LYS A 181 -11.11 7.86 18.40
N ALA A 182 -9.99 7.73 19.11
CA ALA A 182 -9.50 8.76 20.03
C ALA A 182 -9.19 10.08 19.31
N VAL A 183 -8.53 10.04 18.16
CA VAL A 183 -8.18 11.22 17.36
C VAL A 183 -9.44 12.00 16.94
N VAL A 184 -10.47 11.34 16.41
CA VAL A 184 -11.70 12.03 15.96
C VAL A 184 -12.55 12.61 17.09
N THR A 185 -12.26 12.28 18.35
CA THR A 185 -12.89 12.97 19.51
C THR A 185 -12.22 14.30 19.85
N THR A 186 -10.95 14.47 19.47
CA THR A 186 -10.12 15.63 19.87
C THR A 186 -9.75 16.53 18.71
N THR A 187 -9.81 16.02 17.47
CA THR A 187 -9.47 16.75 16.25
C THR A 187 -10.61 16.60 15.24
N ASP A 188 -11.01 17.70 14.61
CA ASP A 188 -11.99 17.66 13.52
C ASP A 188 -11.50 16.70 12.42
N PRO A 189 -12.27 15.66 12.03
CA PRO A 189 -11.90 14.72 10.98
C PRO A 189 -11.55 15.39 9.64
N ARG A 190 -12.08 16.59 9.39
CA ARG A 190 -11.79 17.40 8.20
C ARG A 190 -10.40 18.04 8.24
N LYS A 191 -9.72 18.00 9.39
CA LYS A 191 -8.34 18.45 9.62
C LYS A 191 -7.36 17.28 9.79
N THR A 192 -7.79 16.04 9.51
CA THR A 192 -6.94 14.86 9.68
C THR A 192 -6.70 14.10 8.37
N ALA A 193 -5.59 13.38 8.34
CA ALA A 193 -5.27 12.43 7.27
C ALA A 193 -4.67 11.15 7.86
N ILE A 194 -4.75 10.04 7.12
CA ILE A 194 -4.11 8.77 7.49
C ILE A 194 -3.11 8.39 6.41
N PHE A 195 -1.91 7.96 6.79
CA PHE A 195 -0.91 7.50 5.85
C PHE A 195 -0.09 6.33 6.40
N GLY A 196 0.57 5.63 5.49
CA GLY A 196 1.45 4.53 5.83
C GLY A 196 1.89 3.76 4.59
N THR A 197 2.95 2.98 4.75
CA THR A 197 3.57 2.24 3.66
C THR A 197 3.45 0.72 3.83
N SER A 198 3.33 -0.05 2.74
CA SER A 198 3.34 -1.53 2.77
C SER A 198 2.14 -2.11 3.54
N ALA A 199 2.38 -2.92 4.58
CA ALA A 199 1.35 -3.34 5.54
C ALA A 199 0.62 -2.14 6.18
N GLY A 200 1.32 -1.05 6.45
CA GLY A 200 0.73 0.22 6.92
C GLY A 200 -0.12 0.91 5.86
N GLY A 201 0.26 0.80 4.58
CA GLY A 201 -0.55 1.27 3.46
C GLY A 201 -1.84 0.47 3.30
N ALA A 202 -1.78 -0.86 3.54
CA ALA A 202 -2.96 -1.71 3.61
C ALA A 202 -3.82 -1.35 4.84
N LEU A 203 -3.23 -1.16 6.03
CA LEU A 203 -3.95 -0.69 7.22
C LEU A 203 -4.63 0.66 6.98
N THR A 204 -3.97 1.61 6.31
CA THR A 204 -4.56 2.92 5.94
C THR A 204 -5.88 2.73 5.16
N LEU A 205 -5.88 1.84 4.16
CA LEU A 205 -7.08 1.51 3.39
C LEU A 205 -8.12 0.75 4.23
N ALA A 206 -7.69 -0.23 5.02
CA ALA A 206 -8.55 -1.04 5.88
C ALA A 206 -9.23 -0.21 6.99
N MET A 207 -8.53 0.80 7.53
CA MET A 207 -9.08 1.73 8.51
C MET A 207 -10.24 2.54 7.92
N VAL A 208 -10.14 3.00 6.66
CA VAL A 208 -11.25 3.68 5.98
C VAL A 208 -12.42 2.73 5.75
N LEU A 209 -12.17 1.49 5.30
CA LEU A 209 -13.23 0.48 5.15
C LEU A 209 -13.96 0.26 6.49
N ARG A 210 -13.21 0.14 7.58
CA ARG A 210 -13.78 -0.11 8.91
C ARG A 210 -14.49 1.10 9.47
N ALA A 211 -13.95 2.30 9.30
CA ALA A 211 -14.60 3.53 9.71
C ALA A 211 -15.95 3.70 8.99
N LYS A 212 -16.03 3.39 7.69
CA LYS A 212 -17.31 3.32 6.96
C LYS A 212 -18.27 2.30 7.57
N GLN A 213 -17.81 1.07 7.82
CA GLN A 213 -18.63 0.00 8.40
C GLN A 213 -19.18 0.37 9.78
N GLU A 214 -18.39 1.08 10.59
CA GLU A 214 -18.77 1.50 11.94
C GLU A 214 -19.51 2.86 11.99
N GLY A 215 -19.71 3.52 10.85
CA GLY A 215 -20.34 4.85 10.80
C GLY A 215 -19.51 5.96 11.44
N LEU A 216 -18.19 5.78 11.52
CA LEU A 216 -17.26 6.76 12.07
C LEU A 216 -16.97 7.86 11.05
N PRO A 217 -16.62 9.08 11.50
CA PRO A 217 -16.07 10.09 10.60
C PRO A 217 -14.81 9.57 9.88
N LEU A 218 -14.70 9.92 8.61
CA LEU A 218 -13.55 9.60 7.77
C LEU A 218 -12.53 10.76 7.81
N PRO A 219 -11.22 10.48 7.60
CA PRO A 219 -10.23 11.55 7.42
C PRO A 219 -10.53 12.36 6.16
N ALA A 220 -10.01 13.58 6.10
CA ALA A 220 -10.13 14.44 4.92
C ALA A 220 -9.36 13.91 3.70
N ALA A 221 -8.29 13.15 3.92
CA ALA A 221 -7.47 12.54 2.88
C ALA A 221 -6.71 11.31 3.42
N ILE A 222 -6.22 10.46 2.53
CA ILE A 222 -5.30 9.36 2.88
C ILE A 222 -4.11 9.25 1.93
N ALA A 223 -3.00 8.69 2.41
CA ALA A 223 -1.80 8.43 1.61
C ALA A 223 -1.24 7.00 1.81
N PRO A 224 -1.83 5.97 1.18
CA PRO A 224 -1.30 4.62 1.20
C PRO A 224 -0.14 4.45 0.20
N GLY A 225 1.07 4.25 0.74
CA GLY A 225 2.29 4.02 -0.02
C GLY A 225 2.56 2.53 -0.23
N THR A 226 2.85 2.12 -1.46
CA THR A 226 3.08 0.74 -1.91
C THR A 226 2.25 -0.28 -1.11
N PRO A 227 0.92 -0.12 -1.03
CA PRO A 227 0.13 -0.86 -0.07
C PRO A 227 0.19 -2.35 -0.38
N MET A 228 0.34 -3.18 0.66
CA MET A 228 0.10 -4.62 0.57
C MET A 228 -1.41 -4.89 0.48
N SER A 229 -2.08 -4.28 -0.49
CA SER A 229 -3.54 -4.24 -0.63
C SER A 229 -4.16 -5.55 -1.10
N ASP A 230 -3.32 -6.47 -1.59
CA ASP A 230 -3.65 -7.84 -1.96
C ASP A 230 -2.52 -8.78 -1.56
N THR A 231 -2.81 -9.70 -0.64
CA THR A 231 -1.87 -10.73 -0.17
C THR A 231 -2.02 -12.07 -0.92
N THR A 232 -2.85 -12.11 -1.97
CA THR A 232 -3.08 -13.31 -2.81
C THR A 232 -2.23 -13.32 -4.09
N LYS A 233 -1.30 -12.37 -4.23
CA LYS A 233 -0.30 -12.31 -5.31
C LYS A 233 -0.89 -12.08 -6.71
N VAL A 234 -1.97 -11.29 -6.78
CA VAL A 234 -2.61 -10.93 -8.04
C VAL A 234 -2.01 -9.64 -8.60
N GLY A 235 -1.46 -9.72 -9.81
CA GLY A 235 -0.99 -8.57 -10.59
C GLY A 235 0.38 -8.77 -11.24
N ASP A 236 0.57 -8.16 -12.40
CA ASP A 236 1.73 -8.37 -13.28
C ASP A 236 3.08 -8.14 -12.58
N SER A 237 3.16 -7.14 -11.70
CA SER A 237 4.40 -6.77 -11.00
C SER A 237 4.95 -7.89 -10.12
N PHE A 238 4.13 -8.80 -9.61
CA PHE A 238 4.62 -9.98 -8.89
C PHE A 238 5.46 -10.90 -9.78
N VAL A 239 5.27 -10.84 -11.10
CA VAL A 239 6.06 -11.57 -12.09
C VAL A 239 7.14 -10.68 -12.69
N THR A 240 6.78 -9.50 -13.19
CA THR A 240 7.72 -8.64 -13.94
C THR A 240 8.80 -8.02 -13.07
N ASN A 241 8.50 -7.80 -11.78
CA ASN A 241 9.43 -7.19 -10.83
C ASN A 241 10.01 -8.20 -9.82
N ALA A 242 9.69 -9.50 -9.95
CA ALA A 242 10.39 -10.54 -9.21
C ALA A 242 11.89 -10.50 -9.55
N MET A 243 12.74 -10.62 -8.53
CA MET A 243 14.20 -10.47 -8.61
C MET A 243 14.70 -9.08 -9.06
N LEU A 244 13.80 -8.16 -9.42
CA LEU A 244 14.12 -6.77 -9.76
C LEU A 244 13.88 -5.84 -8.58
N ASP A 245 12.82 -6.07 -7.80
CA ASP A 245 12.61 -5.43 -6.51
C ASP A 245 13.69 -5.92 -5.53
N ASN A 246 14.63 -5.06 -5.13
CA ASN A 246 15.72 -5.49 -4.24
C ASN A 246 15.37 -5.53 -2.75
N VAL A 247 14.10 -5.27 -2.38
CA VAL A 247 13.60 -5.22 -1.00
C VAL A 247 12.71 -6.42 -0.67
N LEU A 248 11.65 -6.63 -1.47
CA LEU A 248 10.73 -7.76 -1.32
C LEU A 248 11.19 -8.98 -2.09
N VAL A 249 11.84 -8.76 -3.24
CA VAL A 249 12.49 -9.77 -4.11
C VAL A 249 11.54 -10.78 -4.75
N SER A 250 10.72 -11.47 -3.99
CA SER A 250 9.91 -12.59 -4.46
C SER A 250 8.44 -12.45 -4.00
N PRO A 251 7.47 -12.84 -4.85
CA PRO A 251 6.08 -12.98 -4.42
C PRO A 251 5.92 -14.06 -3.34
N ASP A 252 6.76 -15.09 -3.35
CA ASP A 252 6.75 -16.21 -2.40
C ASP A 252 7.92 -16.09 -1.41
N GLY A 253 8.11 -14.91 -0.82
CA GLY A 253 9.27 -14.60 0.01
C GLY A 253 8.95 -14.25 1.47
N PHE A 254 9.96 -13.71 2.13
CA PHE A 254 9.94 -13.26 3.53
C PHE A 254 8.66 -12.51 3.93
N CYS A 255 8.22 -11.52 3.15
CA CYS A 255 7.04 -10.71 3.51
C CYS A 255 5.69 -11.40 3.25
N ASP A 256 5.60 -12.33 2.30
CA ASP A 256 4.40 -13.16 2.10
C ASP A 256 4.19 -14.07 3.33
N ASP A 257 5.28 -14.64 3.86
CA ASP A 257 5.23 -15.42 5.09
C ASP A 257 4.85 -14.58 6.32
N GLY A 258 5.34 -13.36 6.44
CA GLY A 258 4.94 -12.44 7.51
C GLY A 258 3.44 -12.14 7.49
N ALA A 259 2.91 -11.84 6.30
CA ALA A 259 1.47 -11.62 6.11
C ALA A 259 0.63 -12.86 6.48
N LYS A 260 1.08 -14.07 6.12
CA LYS A 260 0.42 -15.34 6.49
C LYS A 260 0.44 -15.60 7.99
N VAL A 261 1.56 -15.35 8.66
CA VAL A 261 1.67 -15.49 10.13
C VAL A 261 0.71 -14.51 10.82
N TYR A 262 0.67 -13.26 10.37
CA TYR A 262 -0.29 -12.28 10.89
C TYR A 262 -1.74 -12.70 10.63
N ALA A 263 -2.06 -13.16 9.41
CA ALA A 263 -3.41 -13.58 9.04
C ALA A 263 -3.92 -14.78 9.85
N ALA A 264 -3.04 -15.59 10.47
CA ALA A 264 -3.40 -16.67 11.39
C ALA A 264 -4.49 -17.64 10.84
N GLY A 265 -4.44 -17.93 9.54
CA GLY A 265 -5.37 -18.83 8.86
C GLY A 265 -6.68 -18.20 8.38
N HIS A 266 -6.87 -16.89 8.57
CA HIS A 266 -7.97 -16.15 7.96
C HIS A 266 -7.84 -16.11 6.43
N ASP A 267 -8.97 -15.91 5.76
CA ASP A 267 -9.00 -15.75 4.31
C ASP A 267 -8.19 -14.50 3.90
N LEU A 268 -7.15 -14.71 3.10
CA LEU A 268 -6.31 -13.63 2.58
C LEU A 268 -7.10 -12.68 1.65
N LYS A 269 -8.29 -13.06 1.19
CA LYS A 269 -9.22 -12.18 0.46
C LYS A 269 -10.16 -11.36 1.35
N ASP A 270 -10.11 -11.54 2.68
CA ASP A 270 -10.84 -10.67 3.61
C ASP A 270 -10.48 -9.20 3.32
N PRO A 271 -11.45 -8.32 3.03
CA PRO A 271 -11.20 -6.90 2.77
C PRO A 271 -10.42 -6.14 3.87
N MET A 272 -10.34 -6.64 5.09
CA MET A 272 -9.51 -6.02 6.14
C MET A 272 -8.04 -6.48 6.09
N LEU A 273 -7.75 -7.62 5.44
CA LEU A 273 -6.39 -8.09 5.15
C LEU A 273 -5.92 -7.63 3.76
N SER A 274 -6.80 -7.72 2.76
CA SER A 274 -6.59 -7.31 1.38
C SER A 274 -7.62 -6.26 0.95
N PRO A 275 -7.45 -4.99 1.34
CA PRO A 275 -8.37 -3.89 1.07
C PRO A 275 -8.78 -3.68 -0.38
N VAL A 276 -7.99 -4.16 -1.35
CA VAL A 276 -8.37 -4.09 -2.77
C VAL A 276 -9.70 -4.79 -3.04
N TYR A 277 -10.14 -5.72 -2.19
CA TYR A 277 -11.41 -6.42 -2.33
C TYR A 277 -12.60 -5.68 -1.66
N GLY A 278 -12.35 -4.67 -0.81
CA GLY A 278 -13.38 -3.90 -0.12
C GLY A 278 -14.10 -2.85 -0.98
N ASP A 279 -15.26 -2.38 -0.53
CA ASP A 279 -16.00 -1.31 -1.20
C ASP A 279 -15.34 0.07 -1.00
N MET A 280 -14.86 0.65 -2.10
CA MET A 280 -14.15 1.93 -2.12
C MET A 280 -15.04 3.15 -2.40
N HIS A 281 -16.36 2.99 -2.60
CA HIS A 281 -17.25 4.15 -2.78
C HIS A 281 -17.24 5.05 -1.53
N GLY A 282 -17.21 6.36 -1.73
CA GLY A 282 -17.18 7.32 -0.61
C GLY A 282 -15.88 7.30 0.19
N PHE A 283 -14.79 6.76 -0.36
CA PHE A 283 -13.45 6.95 0.23
C PHE A 283 -13.02 8.42 0.19
N PRO A 284 -12.15 8.85 1.13
CA PRO A 284 -11.50 10.15 1.07
C PRO A 284 -10.62 10.30 -0.19
N PRO A 285 -10.34 11.54 -0.63
CA PRO A 285 -9.26 11.83 -1.56
C PRO A 285 -7.97 11.09 -1.18
N THR A 286 -7.37 10.41 -2.14
CA THR A 286 -6.26 9.48 -1.90
C THR A 286 -5.05 9.80 -2.77
N ILE A 287 -3.86 9.86 -2.18
CA ILE A 287 -2.58 9.90 -2.91
C ILE A 287 -1.81 8.61 -2.69
N LEU A 288 -1.52 7.87 -3.75
CA LEU A 288 -0.79 6.60 -3.68
C LEU A 288 0.63 6.77 -4.20
N THR A 289 1.60 6.08 -3.58
CA THR A 289 3.01 6.14 -3.97
C THR A 289 3.55 4.75 -4.27
N THR A 290 4.33 4.57 -5.33
CA THR A 290 5.02 3.30 -5.65
C THR A 290 6.22 3.60 -6.56
N GLY A 291 6.86 2.58 -7.12
CA GLY A 291 7.96 2.73 -8.07
C GLY A 291 7.89 1.74 -9.23
N THR A 292 8.64 2.00 -10.30
CA THR A 292 8.59 1.17 -11.49
C THR A 292 9.14 -0.25 -11.28
N ARG A 293 9.97 -0.46 -10.24
CA ARG A 293 10.53 -1.77 -9.85
C ARG A 293 9.86 -2.39 -8.64
N ASP A 294 8.83 -1.75 -8.11
CA ASP A 294 8.14 -2.20 -6.90
C ASP A 294 7.36 -3.50 -7.16
N LEU A 295 7.59 -4.53 -6.34
CA LEU A 295 6.84 -5.78 -6.42
C LEU A 295 5.34 -5.55 -6.19
N LEU A 296 4.97 -4.54 -5.40
CA LEU A 296 3.59 -4.13 -5.10
C LEU A 296 3.09 -2.99 -6.00
N LEU A 297 3.75 -2.71 -7.12
CA LEU A 297 3.25 -1.77 -8.13
C LEU A 297 1.82 -2.12 -8.55
N SER A 298 1.53 -3.39 -8.83
CA SER A 298 0.19 -3.85 -9.22
C SER A 298 -0.84 -3.63 -8.13
N ASN A 299 -0.47 -3.90 -6.87
CA ASN A 299 -1.34 -3.64 -5.72
C ASN A 299 -1.70 -2.15 -5.65
N THR A 300 -0.73 -1.27 -5.88
CA THR A 300 -0.93 0.18 -5.87
C THR A 300 -1.83 0.63 -7.01
N VAL A 301 -1.54 0.24 -8.26
CA VAL A 301 -2.32 0.70 -9.43
C VAL A 301 -3.73 0.10 -9.46
N ARG A 302 -3.94 -1.12 -8.95
CA ARG A 302 -5.27 -1.73 -8.83
C ARG A 302 -6.14 -0.98 -7.83
N VAL A 303 -5.60 -0.60 -6.67
CA VAL A 303 -6.31 0.26 -5.70
C VAL A 303 -6.61 1.61 -6.32
N HIS A 304 -5.62 2.25 -6.96
CA HIS A 304 -5.83 3.52 -7.65
C HIS A 304 -6.99 3.43 -8.66
N ARG A 305 -7.00 2.41 -9.53
CA ARG A 305 -8.08 2.21 -10.51
C ARG A 305 -9.42 2.00 -9.83
N LYS A 306 -9.48 1.14 -8.80
CA LYS A 306 -10.71 0.88 -8.06
C LYS A 306 -11.28 2.13 -7.39
N LEU A 307 -10.44 3.00 -6.82
CA LEU A 307 -10.84 4.30 -6.27
C LEU A 307 -11.44 5.20 -7.36
N ARG A 308 -10.77 5.30 -8.51
CA ARG A 308 -11.24 6.11 -9.66
C ARG A 308 -12.58 5.61 -10.18
N ASP A 309 -12.74 4.29 -10.32
CA ASP A 309 -13.98 3.67 -10.78
C ASP A 309 -15.13 3.87 -9.77
N ALA A 310 -14.80 4.01 -8.48
CA ALA A 310 -15.75 4.35 -7.41
C ALA A 310 -16.02 5.87 -7.29
N GLY A 311 -15.52 6.69 -8.22
CA GLY A 311 -15.73 8.15 -8.24
C GLY A 311 -14.86 8.93 -7.27
N VAL A 312 -13.82 8.32 -6.70
CA VAL A 312 -12.92 8.95 -5.71
C VAL A 312 -11.79 9.70 -6.42
N GLU A 313 -11.42 10.87 -5.90
CA GLU A 313 -10.19 11.55 -6.32
C GLU A 313 -8.99 10.72 -5.87
N ALA A 314 -8.23 10.19 -6.84
CA ALA A 314 -7.05 9.41 -6.58
C ALA A 314 -5.89 9.93 -7.43
N PHE A 315 -4.78 10.24 -6.76
CA PHE A 315 -3.51 10.62 -7.38
C PHE A 315 -2.51 9.46 -7.24
N LEU A 316 -1.65 9.27 -8.24
CA LEU A 316 -0.65 8.21 -8.23
C LEU A 316 0.74 8.79 -8.53
N GLN A 317 1.66 8.60 -7.59
CA GLN A 317 3.09 8.87 -7.72
C GLN A 317 3.80 7.55 -8.05
N VAL A 318 4.56 7.54 -9.15
CA VAL A 318 5.42 6.40 -9.53
C VAL A 318 6.84 6.91 -9.68
N GLY A 319 7.73 6.48 -8.78
CA GLY A 319 9.15 6.80 -8.83
C GLY A 319 9.91 5.91 -9.82
N GLU A 320 10.67 6.52 -10.72
CA GLU A 320 11.51 5.77 -11.66
C GLU A 320 12.61 4.99 -10.92
N GLY A 321 12.81 3.73 -11.29
CA GLY A 321 13.80 2.83 -10.71
C GLY A 321 13.50 2.32 -9.30
N GLN A 322 12.54 2.93 -8.59
CA GLN A 322 12.30 2.63 -7.20
C GLN A 322 11.61 1.28 -7.03
N SER A 323 12.13 0.48 -6.08
CA SER A 323 11.49 -0.74 -5.59
C SER A 323 10.65 -0.44 -4.35
N HIS A 324 10.11 -1.49 -3.72
CA HIS A 324 9.26 -1.37 -2.54
C HIS A 324 9.84 -0.43 -1.46
N ALA A 325 9.11 0.65 -1.20
CA ALA A 325 9.39 1.62 -0.14
C ALA A 325 10.79 2.27 -0.22
N HIS A 326 11.39 2.41 -1.41
CA HIS A 326 12.68 3.12 -1.56
C HIS A 326 12.59 4.59 -1.14
N TYR A 327 11.46 5.26 -1.38
CA TYR A 327 11.20 6.64 -0.98
C TYR A 327 11.20 6.89 0.53
N ILE A 328 11.36 5.87 1.39
CA ILE A 328 11.52 6.02 2.84
C ILE A 328 12.87 5.53 3.38
N ARG A 329 13.88 5.30 2.51
CA ARG A 329 15.17 4.70 2.90
C ARG A 329 16.29 5.70 3.17
N ASP A 330 16.24 6.89 2.58
CA ASP A 330 17.28 7.91 2.71
C ASP A 330 16.63 9.30 2.71
N ASP A 331 16.72 10.00 3.84
CA ASP A 331 16.22 11.37 4.03
C ASP A 331 17.04 12.43 3.29
N THR A 332 18.21 12.06 2.75
CA THR A 332 19.05 12.94 1.95
C THR A 332 18.76 12.85 0.46
N ALA A 333 17.95 11.88 0.02
CA ALA A 333 17.56 11.74 -1.38
C ALA A 333 16.52 12.80 -1.77
N PRO A 334 16.71 13.53 -2.87
CA PRO A 334 15.74 14.51 -3.36
C PRO A 334 14.40 13.87 -3.74
N GLU A 335 14.40 12.63 -4.25
CA GLU A 335 13.19 11.88 -4.56
C GLU A 335 12.35 11.59 -3.32
N THR A 336 12.99 11.19 -2.21
CA THR A 336 12.33 11.01 -0.91
C THR A 336 11.62 12.30 -0.49
N ARG A 337 12.37 13.41 -0.43
CA ARG A 337 11.80 14.72 -0.07
C ARG A 337 10.61 15.07 -0.97
N LYS A 338 10.76 14.89 -2.28
CA LYS A 338 9.75 15.23 -3.28
C LYS A 338 8.45 14.45 -3.08
N VAL A 339 8.54 13.15 -2.77
CA VAL A 339 7.37 12.32 -2.44
C VAL A 339 6.59 12.91 -1.26
N PHE A 340 7.27 13.21 -0.16
CA PHE A 340 6.62 13.74 1.04
C PHE A 340 6.10 15.18 0.86
N GLU A 341 6.79 16.03 0.09
CA GLU A 341 6.31 17.38 -0.25
C GLU A 341 5.05 17.33 -1.13
N GLU A 342 4.95 16.37 -2.04
CA GLU A 342 3.73 16.18 -2.84
C GLU A 342 2.57 15.59 -2.04
N ILE A 343 2.83 14.65 -1.11
CA ILE A 343 1.82 14.16 -0.16
C ILE A 343 1.34 15.31 0.74
N ALA A 344 2.26 16.12 1.28
CA ALA A 344 1.93 17.31 2.06
C ALA A 344 1.08 18.30 1.26
N GLY A 345 1.49 18.60 0.02
CA GLY A 345 0.73 19.47 -0.88
C GLY A 345 -0.64 18.90 -1.27
N PHE A 346 -0.79 17.57 -1.31
CA PHE A 346 -2.10 16.92 -1.47
C PHE A 346 -2.95 17.14 -0.22
N PHE A 347 -2.42 16.87 0.97
CA PHE A 347 -3.12 17.13 2.24
C PHE A 347 -3.50 18.60 2.41
N ASP A 348 -2.65 19.55 2.03
CA ASP A 348 -2.96 20.98 2.10
C ASP A 348 -4.20 21.40 1.30
N ARG A 349 -4.48 20.70 0.19
CA ARG A 349 -5.65 20.96 -0.65
C ARG A 349 -6.95 20.38 -0.07
N HIS A 350 -6.86 19.32 0.73
CA HIS A 350 -8.03 18.57 1.21
C HIS A 350 -8.35 18.80 2.68
N LEU A 351 -7.34 19.04 3.53
CA LEU A 351 -7.55 19.30 4.95
C LEU A 351 -8.01 20.75 5.14
N GLN A 352 -8.99 20.97 6.00
CA GLN A 352 -9.42 22.31 6.38
C GLN A 352 -8.29 23.08 7.07
N ARG A 353 -8.26 24.40 6.83
CA ARG A 353 -7.32 25.33 7.49
C ARG A 353 -7.80 25.67 8.90
#